data_AF-A0A7S0HJV5-F1
#
_entry.id   AF-A0A7S0HJV5-F1
#
_cell.length_a   1.000
_cell.length_b   1.000
_cell.length_c   1.000
_cell.angle_alpha   90.00
_cell.angle_beta   90.00
_cell.angle_gamma   90.00
#
_symmetry.space_group_name_H-M   'P 1'
#
loop_
_entity.id
_entity.type
_entity.pdbx_description
1 polymer ?
#
loop_
_entity_poly.entity_id
_entity_poly.type
_entity_poly.pdbx_seq_one_letter_code
_entity_poly.pdbx_strand_id
1 'polypeptide(L)'
;ANRSEPGNWSAMLSEEDPFMIIQEEASRALLGVRADLAHWRELSSSSSEMDHTEANQVKLRLTAAVEDLQLDLDELQGAVDNIARDPDKFGIAPDELQRRRSFVSQTRSEANSIRDTLAAARSVKSARKERIERQGLLAGRGSSSCEMASGAASSVESMAEAGRLQRGIHQ
;
A
#
# COMPACT_ATOMS: atom_id res chain seq x y z
N ALA A 1 -11.91 3.67 66.63
CA ALA A 1 -10.95 3.61 65.51
C ALA A 1 -11.42 2.52 64.56
N ASN A 2 -12.15 2.89 63.51
CA ASN A 2 -12.65 1.95 62.50
C ASN A 2 -11.56 1.81 61.43
N ARG A 3 -10.84 0.69 61.42
CA ARG A 3 -9.75 0.44 60.49
C ARG A 3 -10.35 -0.24 59.27
N SER A 4 -10.71 0.56 58.25
CA SER A 4 -11.13 0.05 56.95
C SER A 4 -10.03 -0.85 56.39
N GLU A 5 -10.39 -2.08 56.04
CA GLU A 5 -9.50 -3.04 55.41
C GLU A 5 -8.96 -2.48 54.08
N PRO A 6 -7.68 -2.73 53.72
CA PRO A 6 -7.21 -2.38 52.39
C PRO A 6 -8.00 -3.22 51.39
N GLY A 7 -8.72 -2.54 50.50
CA GLY A 7 -9.49 -3.16 49.43
C GLY A 7 -8.65 -4.24 48.73
N ASN A 8 -9.19 -5.45 48.69
CA ASN A 8 -8.61 -6.56 47.96
C ASN A 8 -8.85 -6.32 46.45
N TRP A 9 -8.09 -5.38 45.87
CA TRP A 9 -8.08 -5.07 44.44
C TRP A 9 -7.70 -6.29 43.59
N SER A 10 -7.02 -7.28 44.20
CA SER A 10 -6.65 -8.55 43.57
C SER A 10 -7.86 -9.45 43.27
N ALA A 11 -8.91 -9.40 44.10
CA ALA A 11 -10.10 -10.23 43.92
C ALA A 11 -11.05 -9.71 42.82
N MET A 12 -11.02 -8.42 42.48
CA MET A 12 -11.83 -7.87 41.37
C MET A 12 -11.19 -8.09 39.99
N LEU A 13 -9.90 -8.45 39.93
CA LEU A 13 -9.21 -8.85 38.68
C LEU A 13 -9.22 -10.37 38.46
N SER A 14 -9.89 -11.14 39.32
CA SER A 14 -9.82 -12.61 39.35
C SER A 14 -11.06 -13.28 38.75
N GLU A 15 -11.38 -12.99 37.48
CA GLU A 15 -12.24 -13.90 36.70
C GLU A 15 -11.64 -14.21 35.32
N GLU A 16 -10.97 -13.25 34.67
CA GLU A 16 -10.18 -13.48 33.45
C GLU A 16 -8.98 -12.51 33.39
N ASP A 17 -7.81 -12.95 32.94
CA ASP A 17 -6.62 -12.10 32.81
C ASP A 17 -6.88 -11.01 31.74
N PRO A 18 -6.79 -9.69 32.06
CA PRO A 18 -7.01 -8.61 31.10
C PRO A 18 -6.15 -8.72 29.84
N PHE A 19 -4.93 -9.25 29.96
CA PHE A 19 -4.06 -9.49 28.81
C PHE A 19 -4.66 -10.54 27.87
N MET A 20 -5.27 -11.60 28.40
CA MET A 20 -5.84 -12.69 27.61
C MET A 20 -7.08 -12.24 26.83
N ILE A 21 -7.91 -11.38 27.42
CA ILE A 21 -9.07 -10.78 26.74
C ILE A 21 -8.61 -9.96 25.53
N ILE A 22 -7.66 -9.05 25.73
CA ILE A 22 -7.15 -8.19 24.65
C ILE A 22 -6.37 -9.03 23.62
N GLN A 23 -5.65 -10.07 24.05
CA GLN A 23 -5.03 -11.03 23.15
C GLN A 23 -6.07 -11.73 22.26
N GLU A 24 -7.20 -12.13 22.81
CA GLU A 24 -8.28 -12.76 22.05
C GLU A 24 -8.89 -11.76 21.05
N GLU A 25 -9.14 -10.52 21.49
CA GLU A 25 -9.63 -9.44 20.63
C GLU A 25 -8.67 -9.16 19.47
N ALA A 26 -7.38 -8.97 19.76
CA ALA A 26 -6.35 -8.79 18.75
C ALA A 26 -6.25 -9.99 17.79
N SER A 27 -6.44 -11.22 18.29
CA SER A 27 -6.46 -12.42 17.46
C SER A 27 -7.66 -12.45 16.52
N ARG A 28 -8.84 -12.04 16.99
CA ARG A 28 -10.06 -11.92 16.17
C ARG A 28 -9.94 -10.81 15.15
N ALA A 29 -9.41 -9.65 15.53
CA ALA A 29 -9.12 -8.55 14.63
C ALA A 29 -8.14 -8.98 13.52
N LEU A 30 -7.07 -9.70 13.87
CA LEU A 30 -6.12 -10.25 12.90
C LEU A 30 -6.78 -11.21 11.91
N LEU A 31 -7.70 -12.07 12.36
CA LEU A 31 -8.46 -12.94 11.46
C LEU A 31 -9.32 -12.13 10.47
N GLY A 32 -9.99 -11.08 10.96
CA GLY A 32 -10.75 -10.16 10.11
C GLY A 32 -9.87 -9.46 9.06
N VAL A 33 -8.73 -8.93 9.49
CA VAL A 33 -7.72 -8.29 8.63
C VAL A 33 -7.22 -9.26 7.55
N ARG A 34 -6.96 -10.54 7.89
CA ARG A 34 -6.56 -11.57 6.91
C ARG A 34 -7.66 -11.84 5.89
N ALA A 35 -8.92 -11.93 6.32
CA ALA A 35 -10.05 -12.18 5.44
C ALA A 35 -10.27 -11.00 4.47
N ASP A 36 -10.27 -9.77 4.99
CA ASP A 36 -10.39 -8.56 4.17
C ASP A 36 -9.22 -8.42 3.19
N LEU A 37 -8.00 -8.80 3.59
CA LEU A 37 -6.83 -8.81 2.68
C LEU A 37 -6.98 -9.82 1.55
N ALA A 38 -7.49 -11.03 1.84
CA ALA A 38 -7.73 -12.04 0.82
C ALA A 38 -8.78 -11.56 -0.20
N HIS A 39 -9.90 -11.03 0.30
CA HIS A 39 -10.95 -10.47 -0.53
C HIS A 39 -10.45 -9.27 -1.36
N TRP A 40 -9.69 -8.35 -0.74
CA TRP A 40 -9.09 -7.23 -1.45
C TRP A 40 -8.17 -7.66 -2.60
N ARG A 41 -7.39 -8.74 -2.42
CA ARG A 41 -6.51 -9.28 -3.47
C ARG A 41 -7.30 -9.85 -4.64
N GLU A 42 -8.38 -10.57 -4.36
CA GLU A 42 -9.29 -11.11 -5.39
C GLU A 42 -9.88 -9.98 -6.23
N LEU A 43 -10.52 -8.99 -5.59
CA LEU A 43 -11.11 -7.83 -6.28
C LEU A 43 -10.07 -7.00 -7.05
N SER A 44 -8.86 -6.87 -6.49
CA SER A 44 -7.78 -6.11 -7.14
C SER A 44 -7.22 -6.81 -8.39
N SER A 45 -7.44 -8.11 -8.53
CA SER A 45 -7.02 -8.89 -9.70
C SER A 45 -8.07 -8.90 -10.82
N SER A 46 -9.32 -8.56 -10.50
CA SER A 46 -10.41 -8.46 -11.46
C SER A 46 -10.23 -7.26 -12.40
N SER A 47 -10.73 -7.38 -13.63
CA SER A 47 -10.75 -6.30 -14.63
C SER A 47 -12.09 -5.55 -14.67
N SER A 48 -13.02 -5.87 -13.76
CA SER A 48 -14.32 -5.22 -13.64
C SER A 48 -14.20 -3.89 -12.90
N GLU A 49 -14.77 -2.82 -13.48
CA GLU A 49 -14.81 -1.48 -12.85
C GLU A 49 -15.64 -1.46 -11.55
N MET A 50 -16.65 -2.33 -11.44
CA MET A 50 -17.44 -2.49 -10.21
C MET A 50 -16.56 -3.04 -9.08
N ASP A 51 -15.79 -4.07 -9.39
CA ASP A 51 -14.86 -4.74 -8.46
C ASP A 51 -13.72 -3.78 -8.06
N HIS A 52 -13.31 -2.87 -8.95
CA HIS A 52 -12.34 -1.82 -8.61
C HIS A 52 -12.88 -0.82 -7.57
N THR A 53 -14.16 -0.48 -7.64
CA THR A 53 -14.79 0.40 -6.64
C THR A 53 -14.86 -0.30 -5.29
N GLU A 54 -15.31 -1.56 -5.28
CA GLU A 54 -15.35 -2.38 -4.07
C GLU A 54 -13.94 -2.61 -3.49
N ALA A 55 -12.94 -2.89 -4.32
CA ALA A 55 -11.55 -3.04 -3.89
C ALA A 55 -11.04 -1.79 -3.17
N ASN A 56 -11.44 -0.59 -3.59
CA ASN A 56 -11.05 0.64 -2.89
C ASN A 56 -11.76 0.77 -1.53
N GLN A 57 -13.01 0.33 -1.41
CA GLN A 57 -13.75 0.32 -0.14
C GLN A 57 -13.15 -0.69 0.85
N VAL A 58 -12.90 -1.94 0.39
CA VAL A 58 -12.25 -2.97 1.20
C VAL A 58 -10.86 -2.51 1.63
N LYS A 59 -10.10 -1.86 0.75
CA LYS A 59 -8.80 -1.28 1.09
C LYS A 59 -8.88 -0.25 2.22
N LEU A 60 -9.88 0.63 2.20
CA LEU A 60 -10.05 1.65 3.23
C LEU A 60 -10.36 1.00 4.58
N ARG A 61 -11.32 0.07 4.60
CA ARG A 61 -11.69 -0.70 5.79
C ARG A 61 -10.50 -1.47 6.36
N LEU A 62 -9.75 -2.17 5.50
CA LEU A 62 -8.57 -2.93 5.88
C LEU A 62 -7.46 -2.02 6.42
N THR A 63 -7.29 -0.81 5.86
CA THR A 63 -6.32 0.16 6.39
C THR A 63 -6.69 0.56 7.82
N ALA A 64 -7.95 0.92 8.05
CA ALA A 64 -8.45 1.29 9.38
C ALA A 64 -8.32 0.12 10.37
N ALA A 65 -8.75 -1.08 9.99
CA ALA A 65 -8.66 -2.27 10.84
C ALA A 65 -7.21 -2.64 11.22
N VAL A 66 -6.25 -2.42 10.32
CA VAL A 66 -4.82 -2.61 10.63
C VAL A 66 -4.31 -1.53 11.58
N GLU A 67 -4.76 -0.28 11.44
CA GLU A 67 -4.40 0.81 12.37
C GLU A 67 -4.95 0.55 13.77
N ASP A 68 -6.22 0.15 13.89
CA ASP A 68 -6.84 -0.22 15.16
C ASP A 68 -6.10 -1.39 15.83
N LEU A 69 -5.81 -2.46 15.06
CA LEU A 69 -5.02 -3.59 15.57
C LEU A 69 -3.62 -3.16 16.05
N GLN A 70 -2.99 -2.18 15.41
CA GLN A 70 -1.69 -1.68 15.85
C GLN A 70 -1.77 -0.97 17.21
N LEU A 71 -2.85 -0.23 17.46
CA LEU A 71 -3.09 0.40 18.76
C LEU A 71 -3.26 -0.65 19.86
N ASP A 72 -4.07 -1.69 19.64
CA ASP A 72 -4.24 -2.79 20.60
C ASP A 72 -2.90 -3.47 20.93
N LEU A 73 -2.05 -3.66 19.91
CA LEU A 73 -0.71 -4.25 20.09
C LEU A 73 0.25 -3.33 20.85
N ASP A 74 0.11 -2.02 20.73
CA ASP A 74 0.89 -1.05 21.50
C ASP A 74 0.49 -1.09 22.99
N GLU A 75 -0.79 -1.24 23.30
CA GLU A 75 -1.28 -1.44 24.66
C GLU A 75 -0.79 -2.77 25.26
N LEU A 76 -0.92 -3.87 24.50
CA LEU A 76 -0.40 -5.18 24.91
C LEU A 76 1.11 -5.16 25.15
N GLN A 77 1.88 -4.47 24.29
CA GLN A 77 3.32 -4.30 24.50
C GLN A 77 3.61 -3.54 25.78
N GLY A 78 2.89 -2.45 26.04
CA GLY A 78 3.02 -1.67 27.28
C GLY A 78 2.74 -2.52 28.53
N ALA A 79 1.72 -3.36 28.48
CA ALA A 79 1.41 -4.30 29.55
C ALA A 79 2.55 -5.32 29.78
N VAL A 80 3.07 -5.91 28.70
CA VAL A 80 4.19 -6.85 28.76
C VAL A 80 5.46 -6.20 29.32
N ASP A 81 5.77 -4.98 28.89
CA ASP A 81 6.94 -4.24 29.36
C ASP A 81 6.82 -3.86 30.84
N ASN A 82 5.60 -3.56 31.31
CA ASN A 82 5.34 -3.31 32.72
C ASN A 82 5.54 -4.58 33.57
N ILE A 83 5.02 -5.72 33.11
CA ILE A 83 5.19 -7.01 33.78
C ILE A 83 6.66 -7.44 33.78
N ALA A 84 7.38 -7.21 32.68
CA ALA A 84 8.78 -7.60 32.54
C ALA A 84 9.74 -6.88 33.50
N ARG A 85 9.35 -5.71 34.05
CA ARG A 85 10.15 -4.97 35.03
C ARG A 85 10.17 -5.63 36.40
N ASP A 86 9.09 -6.32 36.78
CA ASP A 86 8.96 -6.99 38.07
C ASP A 86 8.05 -8.23 37.95
N PRO A 87 8.53 -9.33 37.33
CA PRO A 87 7.70 -10.51 37.08
C PRO A 87 7.17 -11.16 38.37
N ASP A 88 7.95 -11.11 39.45
CA ASP A 88 7.61 -11.71 40.74
C ASP A 88 6.38 -11.04 41.36
N LYS A 89 6.24 -9.72 41.21
CA LYS A 89 5.05 -8.96 41.65
C LYS A 89 3.77 -9.40 40.96
N PHE A 90 3.85 -9.87 39.71
CA PHE A 90 2.70 -10.32 38.94
C PHE A 90 2.50 -11.84 38.98
N GLY A 91 3.40 -12.58 39.63
CA GLY A 91 3.30 -14.05 39.74
C GLY A 91 3.33 -14.77 38.39
N ILE A 92 3.92 -14.16 37.36
CA ILE A 92 3.94 -14.71 36.00
C ILE A 92 5.14 -15.64 35.82
N ALA A 93 4.93 -16.81 35.22
CA ALA A 93 6.03 -17.70 34.86
C ALA A 93 6.89 -17.07 33.73
N PRO A 94 8.22 -17.29 33.72
CA PRO A 94 9.08 -16.80 32.65
C PRO A 94 8.65 -17.23 31.25
N ASP A 95 8.18 -18.48 31.12
CA ASP A 95 7.66 -19.04 29.86
C ASP A 95 6.40 -18.31 29.40
N GLU A 96 5.54 -17.94 30.35
CA GLU A 96 4.31 -17.23 30.05
C GLU A 96 4.60 -15.81 29.59
N LEU A 97 5.49 -15.09 30.28
CA LEU A 97 5.95 -13.78 29.83
C LEU A 97 6.59 -13.85 28.43
N GLN A 98 7.31 -14.92 28.11
CA GLN A 98 7.88 -15.14 26.78
C GLN A 98 6.82 -15.43 25.72
N ARG A 99 5.75 -16.16 26.05
CA ARG A 99 4.59 -16.35 25.16
C ARG A 99 3.94 -15.01 24.82
N ARG A 100 3.70 -14.15 25.82
CA ARG A 100 3.12 -12.82 25.62
C ARG A 100 3.95 -11.95 24.69
N ARG A 101 5.27 -11.89 24.90
CA ARG A 101 6.20 -11.20 24.00
C ARG A 101 6.14 -11.74 22.57
N SER A 102 6.13 -13.06 22.44
CA SER A 102 6.14 -13.72 21.12
C SER A 102 4.85 -13.42 20.36
N PHE A 103 3.69 -13.47 21.03
CA PHE A 103 2.40 -13.12 20.44
C PHE A 103 2.42 -11.68 19.89
N VAL A 104 2.75 -10.70 20.73
CA VAL A 104 2.76 -9.27 20.32
C VAL A 104 3.71 -9.05 19.14
N SER A 105 4.92 -9.62 19.22
CA SER A 105 5.92 -9.48 18.16
C SER A 105 5.46 -10.09 16.83
N GLN A 106 4.88 -11.30 16.86
CA GLN A 106 4.44 -11.99 15.64
C GLN A 106 3.26 -11.28 14.99
N THR A 107 2.23 -10.93 15.78
CA THR A 107 1.04 -10.23 15.29
C THR A 107 1.40 -8.85 14.75
N ARG A 108 2.30 -8.10 15.41
CA ARG A 108 2.79 -6.81 14.90
C ARG A 108 3.56 -6.96 13.59
N SER A 109 4.41 -7.98 13.47
CA SER A 109 5.14 -8.24 12.22
C SER A 109 4.18 -8.51 11.06
N GLU A 110 3.11 -9.26 11.32
CA GLU A 110 2.10 -9.54 10.29
C GLU A 110 1.29 -8.30 9.92
N ALA A 111 0.79 -7.55 10.90
CA ALA A 111 0.06 -6.29 10.66
C ALA A 111 0.90 -5.32 9.82
N ASN A 112 2.21 -5.20 10.12
CA ASN A 112 3.14 -4.40 9.32
C ASN A 112 3.28 -4.90 7.89
N SER A 113 3.43 -6.21 7.69
CA SER A 113 3.51 -6.80 6.34
C SER A 113 2.25 -6.51 5.51
N ILE A 114 1.08 -6.50 6.14
CA ILE A 114 -0.20 -6.19 5.49
C ILE A 114 -0.24 -4.70 5.12
N ARG A 115 0.14 -3.81 6.05
CA ARG A 115 0.25 -2.38 5.78
C ARG A 115 1.17 -2.07 4.61
N ASP A 116 2.34 -2.71 4.57
CA ASP A 116 3.32 -2.52 3.50
C ASP A 116 2.79 -3.01 2.14
N THR A 117 2.04 -4.13 2.14
CA THR A 117 1.33 -4.62 0.95
C THR A 117 0.36 -3.57 0.41
N LEU A 118 -0.42 -2.93 1.30
CA LEU A 118 -1.37 -1.89 0.89
C LEU A 118 -0.69 -0.62 0.38
N ALA A 119 0.44 -0.24 0.98
CA ALA A 119 1.24 0.90 0.57
C ALA A 119 1.86 0.68 -0.83
N ALA A 120 2.46 -0.48 -1.07
CA ALA A 120 3.00 -0.87 -2.38
C ALA A 120 1.91 -0.85 -3.47
N ALA A 121 0.69 -1.29 -3.15
CA ALA A 121 -0.41 -1.20 -4.09
C ALA A 121 -0.85 0.24 -4.40
N ARG A 122 -0.65 1.21 -3.49
CA ARG A 122 -0.88 2.63 -3.78
C ARG A 122 0.18 3.17 -4.75
N SER A 123 1.46 2.86 -4.52
CA SER A 123 2.57 3.36 -5.35
C SER A 123 2.52 2.84 -6.78
N VAL A 124 2.13 1.58 -7.00
CA VAL A 124 1.96 1.02 -8.36
C VAL A 124 0.82 1.72 -9.11
N LYS A 125 -0.32 1.98 -8.46
CA LYS A 125 -1.46 2.69 -9.07
C LYS A 125 -1.09 4.13 -9.42
N SER A 126 -0.40 4.86 -8.54
CA SER A 126 0.02 6.25 -8.80
C SER A 126 1.05 6.33 -9.93
N ALA A 127 2.05 5.44 -9.96
CA ALA A 127 3.04 5.39 -11.02
C ALA A 127 2.41 5.07 -12.40
N ARG A 128 1.42 4.17 -12.45
CA ARG A 128 0.66 3.89 -13.68
C ARG A 128 -0.11 5.12 -14.15
N LYS A 129 -0.80 5.81 -13.24
CA LYS A 129 -1.56 7.03 -13.56
C LYS A 129 -0.66 8.13 -14.12
N GLU A 130 0.47 8.40 -13.46
CA GLU A 130 1.46 9.39 -13.90
C GLU A 130 2.02 9.07 -15.29
N ARG A 131 2.32 7.80 -15.56
CA ARG A 131 2.79 7.35 -16.89
C ARG A 131 1.77 7.64 -17.98
N ILE A 132 0.50 7.34 -17.74
CA ILE A 132 -0.58 7.57 -18.70
C ILE A 132 -0.76 9.07 -18.96
N GLU A 133 -0.73 9.88 -17.91
CA GLU A 133 -0.84 11.35 -18.02
C GLU A 133 0.31 11.95 -18.83
N ARG A 134 1.56 11.54 -18.56
CA ARG A 134 2.74 11.97 -19.33
C ARG A 134 2.65 11.54 -20.79
N GLN A 135 2.18 10.32 -21.08
CA GLN A 135 1.98 9.86 -22.46
C GLN A 135 0.90 10.65 -23.18
N GLY A 136 -0.22 10.96 -22.52
CA GLY A 136 -1.30 11.79 -23.07
C GLY A 136 -0.84 13.22 -23.39
N LEU A 137 -0.04 13.83 -22.51
CA LEU A 137 0.50 15.18 -22.71
C LEU A 137 1.49 15.27 -23.89
N LEU A 138 2.24 14.20 -24.16
CA LEU A 138 3.19 14.13 -25.28
C LEU A 138 2.49 13.85 -26.62
N ALA A 139 1.42 13.05 -26.63
CA ALA A 139 0.64 12.76 -27.83
C ALA A 139 -0.11 13.98 -28.39
N GLY A 140 -0.37 15.00 -27.56
CA GLY A 140 -1.05 16.24 -27.97
C GLY A 140 -0.18 17.28 -28.70
N ARG A 141 1.14 17.10 -28.80
CA ARG A 141 2.08 18.11 -29.36
C ARG A 141 2.87 17.62 -30.58
N GLY A 142 2.20 16.89 -31.47
CA GLY A 142 2.73 16.39 -32.74
C GLY A 142 2.20 17.08 -34.00
N SER A 143 1.48 18.20 -33.88
CA SER A 143 1.04 19.01 -35.04
C SER A 143 1.45 20.47 -34.85
N SER A 144 2.75 20.71 -34.95
CA SER A 144 3.31 22.02 -35.24
C SER A 144 4.34 21.78 -36.32
N SER A 145 3.87 21.82 -37.56
CA SER A 145 4.70 21.88 -38.76
C SER A 145 5.63 23.10 -38.62
N CYS A 146 6.88 22.87 -38.23
CA CYS A 146 7.94 23.84 -38.46
C CYS A 146 8.46 23.58 -39.87
N GLU A 147 7.91 24.36 -40.81
CA GLU A 147 8.37 24.46 -42.18
C GLU A 147 9.82 24.99 -42.17
N MET A 148 10.78 24.07 -42.21
CA MET A 148 12.19 24.42 -42.37
C MET A 148 12.44 24.66 -43.85
N ALA A 149 12.69 25.93 -44.19
CA ALA A 149 13.06 26.39 -45.51
C ALA A 149 14.24 25.57 -46.06
N SER A 150 14.01 24.92 -47.20
CA SER A 150 15.03 24.17 -47.93
C SER A 150 15.90 25.14 -48.74
N GLY A 151 17.07 25.46 -48.19
CA GLY A 151 18.18 26.04 -48.94
C GLY A 151 18.89 24.95 -49.73
N ALA A 152 18.68 24.92 -51.05
CA ALA A 152 19.41 24.03 -51.94
C ALA A 152 20.78 24.62 -52.28
N ALA A 153 21.85 23.92 -51.90
CA ALA A 153 23.20 24.18 -52.37
C ALA A 153 23.73 22.99 -53.19
N SER A 154 24.11 23.30 -54.42
CA SER A 154 25.16 22.70 -55.27
C SER A 154 25.15 21.19 -55.53
N SER A 155 24.89 20.81 -56.78
CA SER A 155 25.59 19.70 -57.42
C SER A 155 26.01 20.13 -58.83
N VAL A 156 27.29 19.88 -59.08
CA VAL A 156 28.12 20.32 -60.20
C VAL A 156 27.83 19.56 -61.50
N GLU A 157 27.89 20.30 -62.59
CA GLU A 157 28.50 19.94 -63.88
C GLU A 157 27.94 18.73 -64.68
N SER A 158 27.27 19.03 -65.81
CA SER A 158 27.70 18.48 -67.11
C SER A 158 27.02 19.24 -68.25
N MET A 159 27.83 20.01 -68.98
CA MET A 159 27.51 20.55 -70.29
C MET A 159 27.32 19.42 -71.31
N ALA A 160 26.27 19.48 -72.12
CA ALA A 160 26.26 18.87 -73.43
C ALA A 160 25.30 19.63 -74.36
N GLU A 161 25.90 20.15 -75.41
CA GLU A 161 25.40 21.05 -76.42
C GLU A 161 24.88 20.26 -77.63
N ALA A 162 23.63 20.50 -78.03
CA ALA A 162 23.09 20.33 -79.39
C ALA A 162 21.67 20.93 -79.38
N GLY A 163 21.24 21.84 -80.24
CA GLY A 163 21.69 22.12 -81.60
C GLY A 163 20.51 22.01 -82.56
N ARG A 164 19.74 23.10 -82.67
CA ARG A 164 18.93 23.55 -83.84
C ARG A 164 17.59 22.85 -84.22
N LEU A 165 16.59 23.73 -84.41
CA LEU A 165 15.58 23.85 -85.51
C LEU A 165 14.90 22.56 -86.03
N GLN A 166 13.59 22.47 -86.28
CA GLN A 166 12.75 23.40 -87.07
C GLN A 166 11.27 22.91 -87.05
N ARG A 167 10.31 23.86 -87.16
CA ARG A 167 9.00 23.86 -87.88
C ARG A 167 8.41 22.48 -88.29
N GLY A 168 7.17 22.11 -87.98
CA GLY A 168 5.93 22.74 -88.44
C GLY A 168 5.26 21.90 -89.55
N ILE A 169 3.91 22.02 -89.70
CA ILE A 169 3.01 21.44 -90.74
C ILE A 169 2.47 20.04 -90.34
N HIS A 170 1.23 19.84 -89.86
CA HIS A 170 -0.12 20.05 -90.42
C HIS A 170 -0.34 19.47 -91.83
N GLN A 171 -0.81 18.22 -91.90
CA GLN A 171 -1.97 17.82 -92.71
C GLN A 171 -2.67 16.65 -92.03
#